data_AF-A0A8S3ADM7-F1
#
_entry.id   AF-A0A8S3ADM7-F1
#
_cell.length_a   1.000
_cell.length_b   1.000
_cell.length_c   1.000
_cell.angle_alpha   90.00
_cell.angle_beta   90.00
_cell.angle_gamma   90.00
#
_symmetry.space_group_name_H-M   'P 1'
#
loop_
_entity.id
_entity.type
_entity.pdbx_description
1 polymer ?
#
loop_
_entity_poly.entity_id
_entity_poly.type
_entity_poly.pdbx_seq_one_letter_code
_entity_poly.pdbx_strand_id
1 'polypeptide(L)'
;DWWTTFGYPAAIDEKNIFQRITGYVSCFKCYGTFVYGSNSGTTRLKQHVIKCSKVACSSSITIESSDLASRQSTLAHHGFKKTIKLNENDVDKIKNLSAQWVCQDMRPFSTLEDVGFRALAQELVNIGHRYGVIDIDEILRSRYTIARTIYDLADSYRQRMKQILSEPLKARAVTICPDFWSDCYKNISYLGLNITFVDVDYKMFSIDLFCRPFFGVKTSTSILKVLQEHIVEFGIDDLALVNIVSDRGSNFVAAFRDSQPLFCFGHRLNNIVKTAFFGNINNKKKPTSNAPTTVNRNVAIVSTTIKPNDDNILHANDVSTSEQSSEDDDDYVLPSIPVKQKSRAIHGNSSYNNHKLVRKMSIHDIPLEAHNVIIALSQCKKIVKYIKKSGLNKEIENSGGGTVHQSIAIRWVSMIETLESILRSFEIIKRILVIKRQQKLTNNIDEKIIKQIILLLKPFKHVIKLIQTGCSPSLYMVLLSFQTLVDTMSSYKALLD
;
A
#
# COMPACT_ATOMS: atom_id res chain seq x y z
N ASP A 1 -10.06 1.93 17.25
CA ASP A 1 -11.13 1.00 17.67
C ASP A 1 -10.68 0.23 18.92
N TRP A 2 -11.27 0.50 20.08
CA TRP A 2 -10.84 -0.08 21.38
C TRP A 2 -10.99 -1.61 21.43
N TRP A 3 -11.94 -2.15 20.68
CA TRP A 3 -12.27 -3.57 20.64
C TRP A 3 -11.24 -4.44 19.93
N THR A 4 -10.22 -3.82 19.32
CA THR A 4 -9.04 -4.53 18.81
C THR A 4 -8.04 -4.91 19.89
N THR A 5 -8.08 -4.24 21.05
CA THR A 5 -7.13 -4.42 22.16
C THR A 5 -7.80 -4.95 23.43
N PHE A 6 -9.10 -4.70 23.58
CA PHE A 6 -9.87 -5.12 24.76
C PHE A 6 -11.07 -5.97 24.36
N GLY A 7 -11.41 -6.95 25.20
CA GLY A 7 -12.60 -7.78 25.08
C GLY A 7 -13.43 -7.76 26.36
N TYR A 8 -14.67 -8.22 26.30
CA TYR A 8 -15.49 -8.39 27.49
C TYR A 8 -15.11 -9.68 28.21
N PRO A 9 -14.74 -9.64 29.50
CA PRO A 9 -14.52 -10.84 30.28
C PRO A 9 -15.83 -11.62 30.43
N ALA A 10 -15.73 -12.94 30.45
CA ALA A 10 -16.83 -13.85 30.69
C ALA A 10 -16.44 -14.87 31.76
N ALA A 11 -17.39 -15.24 32.61
CA ALA A 11 -17.29 -16.36 33.52
C ALA A 11 -18.01 -17.57 32.93
N ILE A 12 -17.60 -18.77 33.32
CA ILE A 12 -18.29 -20.01 32.98
C ILE A 12 -19.20 -20.34 34.18
N ASP A 13 -20.49 -20.53 33.93
CA ASP A 13 -21.43 -20.96 34.97
C ASP A 13 -21.35 -22.48 35.22
N GLU A 14 -22.06 -22.96 36.24
CA GLU A 14 -22.12 -24.39 36.60
C GLU A 14 -22.62 -25.30 35.47
N LYS A 15 -23.18 -24.73 34.39
CA LYS A 15 -23.70 -25.44 33.22
C LYS A 15 -22.79 -25.30 31.99
N ASN A 16 -21.54 -24.85 32.17
CA ASN A 16 -20.57 -24.62 31.09
C ASN A 16 -20.99 -23.54 30.08
N ILE A 17 -21.84 -22.58 30.46
CA ILE A 17 -22.27 -21.48 29.59
C ILE A 17 -21.46 -20.22 29.92
N PHE A 18 -20.94 -19.56 28.89
CA PHE A 18 -20.23 -18.29 29.04
C PHE A 18 -21.20 -17.15 29.35
N GLN A 19 -21.09 -16.58 30.56
CA GLN A 19 -21.82 -15.39 30.96
C GLN A 19 -20.89 -14.17 30.99
N ARG A 20 -21.27 -13.12 30.25
CA ARG A 20 -20.50 -11.86 30.23
C ARG A 20 -20.52 -11.21 31.60
N ILE A 21 -19.34 -10.81 32.08
CA ILE A 21 -19.21 -9.98 33.28
C ILE A 21 -19.41 -8.52 32.87
N THR A 22 -20.55 -7.94 33.25
CA THR A 22 -20.92 -6.56 32.89
C THR A 22 -20.13 -5.54 33.71
N GLY A 23 -19.87 -4.37 33.13
CA GLY A 23 -19.12 -3.30 33.81
C GLY A 23 -17.60 -3.44 33.77
N TYR A 24 -17.07 -4.43 33.04
CA TYR A 24 -15.62 -4.66 32.92
C TYR A 24 -15.21 -4.95 31.47
N VAL A 25 -13.94 -4.69 31.17
CA VAL A 25 -13.24 -5.06 29.92
C VAL A 25 -11.83 -5.53 30.25
N SER A 26 -11.30 -6.47 29.47
CA SER A 26 -9.97 -7.05 29.68
C SER A 26 -9.08 -6.85 28.46
N CYS A 27 -7.81 -6.50 28.68
CA CYS A 27 -6.83 -6.37 27.60
C CYS A 27 -6.42 -7.75 27.07
N PHE A 28 -6.48 -7.97 25.76
CA PHE A 28 -6.08 -9.24 25.15
C PHE A 28 -4.58 -9.54 25.27
N LYS A 29 -3.75 -8.53 25.54
CA LYS A 29 -2.28 -8.66 25.59
C LYS A 29 -1.76 -9.03 26.96
N CYS A 30 -2.19 -8.29 27.99
CA CYS A 30 -1.71 -8.50 29.36
C CYS A 30 -2.74 -9.16 30.28
N TYR A 31 -3.95 -9.44 29.79
CA TYR A 31 -5.06 -10.00 30.55
C TYR A 31 -5.49 -9.15 31.77
N GLY A 32 -5.11 -7.87 31.79
CA GLY A 32 -5.54 -6.94 32.83
C GLY A 32 -6.99 -6.54 32.63
N THR A 33 -7.79 -6.57 33.70
CA THR A 33 -9.22 -6.23 33.71
C THR A 33 -9.43 -4.81 34.25
N PHE A 34 -10.28 -4.03 33.57
CA PHE A 34 -10.57 -2.64 33.86
C PHE A 34 -12.07 -2.41 33.97
N VAL A 35 -12.49 -1.51 34.86
CA VAL A 35 -13.88 -1.07 34.97
C VAL A 35 -14.28 -0.29 33.72
N TYR A 36 -15.39 -0.70 33.11
CA TYR A 36 -15.97 -0.11 31.91
C TYR A 36 -17.51 -0.28 31.92
N GLY A 37 -18.20 0.72 32.45
CA GLY A 37 -19.66 0.86 32.45
C GLY A 37 -20.12 2.22 31.89
N SER A 38 -21.42 2.48 31.94
CA SER A 38 -22.05 3.70 31.39
C SER A 38 -21.49 5.00 31.96
N ASN A 39 -20.95 4.95 33.19
CA ASN A 39 -20.44 6.12 33.91
C ASN A 39 -18.91 6.22 33.87
N SER A 40 -18.21 5.35 33.14
CA SER A 40 -16.74 5.35 33.05
C SER A 40 -16.29 5.63 31.61
N GLY A 41 -15.56 6.72 31.41
CA GLY A 41 -14.95 7.04 30.13
C GLY A 41 -13.80 6.11 29.73
N THR A 42 -13.31 6.23 28.49
CA THR A 42 -12.24 5.39 27.92
C THR A 42 -10.82 5.79 28.35
N THR A 43 -10.67 6.77 29.25
CA THR A 43 -9.37 7.32 29.68
C THR A 43 -8.46 6.27 30.29
N ARG A 44 -8.98 5.35 31.12
CA ARG A 44 -8.19 4.27 31.73
C ARG A 44 -7.70 3.26 30.70
N LEU A 45 -8.51 2.97 29.70
CA LEU A 45 -8.12 2.11 28.56
C LEU A 45 -7.01 2.78 27.75
N LYS A 46 -7.11 4.09 27.50
CA LYS A 46 -6.07 4.86 26.81
C LYS A 46 -4.74 4.86 27.55
N GLN A 47 -4.77 5.10 28.86
CA GLN A 47 -3.57 5.06 29.70
C GLN A 47 -2.95 3.66 29.74
N HIS A 48 -3.78 2.61 29.77
CA HIS A 48 -3.31 1.24 29.73
C HIS A 48 -2.62 0.92 28.40
N VAL A 49 -3.21 1.27 27.25
CA VAL A 49 -2.61 0.99 25.92
C VAL A 49 -1.19 1.54 25.81
N ILE A 50 -0.94 2.72 26.38
CA ILE A 50 0.39 3.37 26.37
C ILE A 50 1.40 2.61 27.24
N LYS A 51 0.96 1.98 28.33
CA LYS A 51 1.83 1.37 29.35
C LYS A 51 1.78 -0.16 29.39
N CYS A 52 1.03 -0.79 28.49
CA CYS A 52 0.83 -2.23 28.50
C CYS A 52 2.17 -2.92 28.22
N SER A 53 2.74 -3.61 29.22
CA SER A 53 4.09 -4.17 29.20
C SER A 53 4.30 -5.33 28.20
N LYS A 54 3.29 -5.63 27.36
CA LYS A 54 3.34 -6.60 26.26
C LYS A 54 2.97 -5.95 24.92
N VAL A 55 3.37 -4.70 24.71
CA VAL A 55 3.34 -4.10 23.38
C VAL A 55 4.40 -4.82 22.53
N ALA A 56 3.93 -5.65 21.58
CA ALA A 56 4.71 -5.95 20.39
C ALA A 56 5.15 -4.63 19.75
N CYS A 57 6.47 -4.46 19.62
CA CYS A 57 7.20 -3.34 19.02
C CYS A 57 6.34 -2.36 18.20
N SER A 58 6.07 -1.19 18.77
CA SER A 58 6.06 0.05 18.01
C SER A 58 7.46 0.64 18.11
N SER A 59 8.12 0.73 16.97
CA SER A 59 9.48 1.22 16.76
C SER A 59 9.79 2.48 17.59
N SER A 60 10.61 2.33 18.62
CA SER A 60 11.37 3.40 19.24
C SER A 60 12.70 2.79 19.63
N ILE A 61 13.70 3.03 18.79
CA ILE A 61 15.09 2.68 19.06
C ILE A 61 15.55 3.63 20.18
N THR A 62 15.53 3.17 21.42
CA THR A 62 16.42 3.71 22.44
C THR A 62 17.74 2.98 22.29
N ILE A 63 18.75 3.68 21.79
CA ILE A 63 20.13 3.24 21.79
C ILE A 63 20.58 3.22 23.25
N GLU A 64 20.60 2.05 23.88
CA GLU A 64 21.33 1.89 25.13
C GLU A 64 22.82 1.80 24.79
N SER A 65 23.56 2.86 25.15
CA SER A 65 25.00 2.82 25.20
C SER A 65 25.40 2.08 26.47
N SER A 66 26.14 0.99 26.28
CA SER A 66 26.86 0.28 27.33
C SER A 66 27.97 1.18 27.88
N ASP A 67 27.76 1.75 29.05
CA ASP A 67 28.84 2.12 29.96
C ASP A 67 28.38 1.96 31.41
N LEU A 68 28.82 0.86 32.01
CA LEU A 68 28.73 0.59 33.44
C LEU A 68 29.71 1.53 34.17
N ALA A 69 29.20 2.67 34.60
CA ALA A 69 29.81 3.44 35.68
C ALA A 69 28.70 3.96 36.59
N SER A 70 28.63 3.34 37.77
CA SER A 70 27.94 3.78 38.99
C SER A 70 27.64 5.30 39.00
N ARG A 71 26.45 5.68 38.54
CA ARG A 71 25.85 6.97 38.83
C ARG A 71 24.57 6.73 39.61
N GLN A 72 24.65 7.00 40.90
CA GLN A 72 23.53 7.01 41.82
C GLN A 72 22.36 7.79 41.20
N SER A 73 21.23 7.13 40.98
CA SER A 73 20.03 7.78 40.45
C SER A 73 19.56 8.83 41.45
N THR A 74 19.64 10.11 41.09
CA THR A 74 19.04 11.17 41.90
C THR A 74 17.51 10.99 41.91
N LEU A 75 16.87 11.30 43.04
CA LEU A 75 15.42 11.15 43.29
C LEU A 75 14.51 11.77 42.22
N ALA A 76 15.05 12.60 41.32
CA ALA A 76 14.33 13.17 40.18
C ALA A 76 13.78 12.11 39.20
N HIS A 77 14.40 10.93 39.09
CA HIS A 77 13.90 9.87 38.20
C HIS A 77 12.65 9.15 38.73
N HIS A 78 12.34 9.28 40.03
CA HIS A 78 11.08 8.84 40.65
C HIS A 78 10.13 10.00 40.93
N GLY A 79 10.40 11.18 40.34
CA GLY A 79 9.61 12.39 40.54
C GLY A 79 8.16 12.18 40.11
N PHE A 80 7.24 12.36 41.06
CA PHE A 80 5.84 12.67 40.82
C PHE A 80 5.70 13.49 39.54
N LYS A 81 5.16 12.92 38.45
CA LYS A 81 4.63 13.72 37.36
C LYS A 81 3.50 14.54 37.97
N LYS A 82 3.81 15.76 38.43
CA LYS A 82 2.81 16.72 38.87
C LYS A 82 1.87 16.87 37.68
N THR A 83 0.66 16.36 37.79
CA THR A 83 -0.34 16.47 36.74
C THR A 83 -0.73 17.94 36.68
N ILE A 84 0.00 18.73 35.90
CA ILE A 84 -0.32 20.13 35.68
C ILE A 84 -1.64 20.14 34.90
N LYS A 85 -2.73 20.51 35.56
CA LYS A 85 -3.95 20.90 34.87
C LYS A 85 -3.70 22.29 34.31
N LEU A 86 -3.56 22.38 32.99
CA LEU A 86 -3.61 23.66 32.30
C LEU A 86 -4.99 24.30 32.54
N ASN A 87 -5.04 25.62 32.66
CA ASN A 87 -6.32 26.32 32.76
C ASN A 87 -7.08 26.23 31.42
N GLU A 88 -8.39 26.43 31.46
CA GLU A 88 -9.25 26.28 30.28
C GLU A 88 -8.88 27.28 29.17
N ASN A 89 -8.49 28.50 29.54
CA ASN A 89 -8.09 29.54 28.58
C ASN A 89 -6.86 29.14 27.75
N ASP A 90 -5.84 28.54 28.37
CA ASP A 90 -4.63 28.07 27.71
C ASP A 90 -4.92 26.87 26.80
N VAL A 91 -5.80 25.97 27.26
CA VAL A 91 -6.26 24.83 26.46
C VAL A 91 -6.99 25.32 25.20
N ASP A 92 -7.93 26.27 25.36
CA ASP A 92 -8.67 26.85 24.23
C ASP A 92 -7.75 27.65 23.30
N LYS A 93 -6.75 28.35 23.83
CA LYS A 93 -5.76 29.07 23.02
C LYS A 93 -4.96 28.11 22.14
N ILE A 94 -4.44 27.02 22.70
CA ILE A 94 -3.70 26.00 21.92
C ILE A 94 -4.62 25.34 20.88
N LYS A 95 -5.85 25.04 21.25
CA LYS A 95 -6.84 24.46 20.33
C LYS A 95 -7.10 25.39 19.13
N ASN A 96 -7.34 26.66 19.38
CA ASN A 96 -7.62 27.65 18.33
C ASN A 96 -6.40 27.91 17.45
N LEU A 97 -5.20 28.05 18.03
CA LEU A 97 -3.95 28.18 17.26
C LEU A 97 -3.68 26.95 16.40
N SER A 98 -3.93 25.75 16.92
CA SER A 98 -3.78 24.50 16.15
C SER A 98 -4.75 24.44 14.97
N ALA A 99 -6.01 24.85 15.18
CA ALA A 99 -7.01 24.93 14.11
C ALA A 99 -6.63 25.98 13.06
N GLN A 100 -6.16 27.15 13.48
CA GLN A 100 -5.68 28.20 12.58
C GLN A 100 -4.49 27.71 11.75
N TRP A 101 -3.48 27.10 12.39
CA TRP A 101 -2.32 26.56 11.70
C TRP A 101 -2.73 25.54 10.62
N VAL A 102 -3.59 24.59 10.97
CA VAL A 102 -4.08 23.58 10.03
C VAL A 102 -4.81 24.22 8.84
N CYS A 103 -5.70 25.17 9.08
CA CYS A 103 -6.49 25.81 8.03
C CYS A 103 -5.68 26.78 7.17
N GLN A 104 -4.77 27.56 7.77
CA GLN A 104 -3.99 28.57 7.07
C GLN A 104 -2.90 27.95 6.20
N ASP A 105 -2.22 26.91 6.72
CA ASP A 105 -1.11 26.27 6.02
C ASP A 105 -1.52 24.98 5.30
N MET A 106 -2.82 24.69 5.24
CA MET A 106 -3.40 23.49 4.60
C MET A 106 -2.73 22.20 5.06
N ARG A 107 -2.50 22.06 6.37
CA ARG A 107 -1.83 20.87 6.95
C ARG A 107 -2.84 19.74 7.17
N PRO A 108 -2.44 18.46 7.02
CA PRO A 108 -3.27 17.36 7.47
C PRO A 108 -3.53 17.43 8.99
N PHE A 109 -4.75 17.12 9.43
CA PHE A 109 -5.07 17.06 10.88
C PHE A 109 -4.15 16.12 11.65
N SER A 110 -3.68 15.04 11.01
CA SER A 110 -2.77 14.06 11.58
C SER A 110 -1.40 14.64 11.98
N THR A 111 -1.02 15.82 11.47
CA THR A 111 0.25 16.49 11.83
C THR A 111 0.38 16.69 13.35
N LEU A 112 -0.74 16.94 14.05
CA LEU A 112 -0.76 17.09 15.52
C LEU A 112 -0.54 15.75 16.26
N GLU A 113 -0.68 14.63 15.56
CA GLU A 113 -0.47 13.28 16.09
C GLU A 113 0.98 12.80 15.87
N ASP A 114 1.73 13.43 14.97
CA ASP A 114 3.08 13.04 14.60
C ASP A 114 4.04 13.04 15.80
N VAL A 115 4.72 11.91 15.99
CA VAL A 115 5.71 11.74 17.07
C VAL A 115 6.86 12.75 16.92
N GLY A 116 7.29 13.02 15.69
CA GLY A 116 8.34 14.01 15.40
C GLY A 116 7.92 15.45 15.74
N PHE A 117 6.70 15.85 15.37
CA PHE A 117 6.17 17.17 15.75
C PHE A 117 6.07 17.31 17.28
N ARG A 118 5.55 16.29 17.97
CA ARG A 118 5.47 16.29 19.44
C ARG A 118 6.83 16.41 20.11
N ALA A 119 7.84 15.73 19.59
CA ALA A 119 9.21 15.82 20.09
C ALA A 119 9.78 17.24 19.89
N LEU A 120 9.60 17.82 18.71
CA LEU A 120 9.99 19.21 18.42
C LEU A 120 9.27 20.20 19.34
N ALA A 121 7.94 20.11 19.45
CA ALA A 121 7.13 21.00 20.28
C ALA A 121 7.53 20.91 21.76
N GLN A 122 7.82 19.70 22.26
CA GLN A 122 8.32 19.53 23.63
C GLN A 122 9.68 20.22 23.81
N GLU A 123 10.58 20.14 22.82
CA GLU A 123 11.87 20.82 22.91
C GLU A 123 11.72 22.36 22.86
N LEU A 124 10.76 22.89 22.10
CA LEU A 124 10.41 24.32 22.14
C LEU A 124 9.94 24.75 23.54
N VAL A 125 9.12 23.93 24.21
CA VAL A 125 8.71 24.18 25.60
C VAL A 125 9.91 24.14 26.56
N ASN A 126 10.82 23.17 26.37
CA ASN A 126 12.04 23.07 27.19
C ASN A 126 12.95 24.29 27.02
N ILE A 127 13.09 24.78 25.79
CA ILE A 127 13.86 25.99 25.46
C ILE A 127 13.20 27.22 26.11
N GLY A 128 11.88 27.39 25.95
CA GLY A 128 11.14 28.47 26.61
C GLY A 128 11.21 28.42 28.14
N HIS A 129 11.23 27.22 28.73
CA HIS A 129 11.44 27.06 30.17
C HIS A 129 12.85 27.49 30.61
N ARG A 130 13.89 27.15 29.83
CA ARG A 130 15.29 27.46 30.14
C ARG A 130 15.63 28.95 29.99
N TYR A 131 15.08 29.59 28.97
CA TYR A 131 15.52 30.93 28.55
C TYR A 131 14.42 31.99 28.63
N GLY A 132 13.19 31.62 28.99
CA GLY A 132 12.06 32.54 29.09
C GLY A 132 11.45 32.88 27.73
N VAL A 133 11.08 34.15 27.54
CA VAL A 133 10.50 34.63 26.28
C VAL A 133 11.62 34.79 25.26
N ILE A 134 11.56 34.02 24.17
CA ILE A 134 12.51 34.05 23.06
C ILE A 134 11.72 34.31 21.78
N ASP A 135 12.31 35.06 20.85
CA ASP A 135 11.77 35.19 19.51
C ASP A 135 11.83 33.83 18.78
N ILE A 136 10.70 33.38 18.23
CA ILE A 136 10.60 32.07 17.57
C ILE A 136 11.48 32.00 16.32
N ASP A 137 11.75 33.13 15.67
CA ASP A 137 12.61 33.21 14.49
C ASP A 137 14.10 33.02 14.82
N GLU A 138 14.50 33.21 16.08
CA GLU A 138 15.85 32.86 16.55
C GLU A 138 16.03 31.34 16.73
N ILE A 139 14.93 30.61 16.95
CA ILE A 139 14.94 29.16 17.18
C ILE A 139 14.72 28.41 15.86
N LEU A 140 13.69 28.77 15.11
CA LEU A 140 13.35 28.10 13.86
C LEU A 140 14.41 28.37 12.79
N ARG A 141 14.63 27.39 11.92
CA ARG A 141 15.64 27.45 10.86
C ARG A 141 14.96 27.45 9.50
N SER A 142 15.60 28.15 8.56
CA SER A 142 15.10 28.23 7.19
C SER A 142 14.96 26.85 6.55
N ARG A 143 14.08 26.75 5.53
CA ARG A 143 13.92 25.53 4.73
C ARG A 143 15.24 25.00 4.15
N TYR A 144 16.16 25.90 3.78
CA TYR A 144 17.46 25.53 3.21
C TYR A 144 18.37 24.87 4.26
N THR A 145 18.40 25.42 5.47
CA THR A 145 19.14 24.85 6.59
C THR A 145 18.62 23.47 6.95
N ILE A 146 17.29 23.32 7.06
CA ILE A 146 16.66 22.03 7.38
C ILE A 146 16.91 21.01 6.25
N ALA A 147 16.79 21.41 4.99
CA ALA A 147 17.08 20.53 3.86
C ALA A 147 18.52 20.01 3.87
N ARG A 148 19.50 20.88 4.14
CA ARG A 148 20.91 20.48 4.31
C ARG A 148 21.07 19.47 5.44
N THR A 149 20.49 19.74 6.61
CA THR A 149 20.53 18.81 7.75
C THR A 149 19.91 17.46 7.42
N ILE A 150 18.83 17.42 6.62
CA ILE A 150 18.23 16.17 6.16
C ILE A 150 19.20 15.37 5.29
N TYR A 151 19.96 16.01 4.40
CA TYR A 151 20.98 15.32 3.60
C TYR A 151 22.11 14.77 4.47
N ASP A 152 22.61 15.57 5.43
CA ASP A 152 23.66 15.14 6.37
C ASP A 152 23.17 13.94 7.23
N LEU A 153 21.92 13.98 7.68
CA LEU A 153 21.28 12.87 8.42
C LEU A 153 21.13 11.62 7.54
N ALA A 154 20.71 11.77 6.28
CA ALA A 154 20.57 10.66 5.36
C ALA A 154 21.93 9.98 5.11
N ASP A 155 23.00 10.76 4.95
CA ASP A 155 24.36 10.22 4.80
C ASP A 155 24.83 9.51 6.06
N SER A 156 24.61 10.10 7.23
CA SER A 156 24.88 9.44 8.52
C SER A 156 24.14 8.11 8.65
N TYR A 157 22.88 8.04 8.23
CA TYR A 157 22.08 6.81 8.26
C TYR A 157 22.57 5.77 7.26
N ARG A 158 22.96 6.17 6.04
CA ARG A 158 23.59 5.26 5.07
C ARG A 158 24.86 4.65 5.65
N GLN A 159 25.74 5.44 6.27
CA GLN A 159 26.97 4.94 6.89
C GLN A 159 26.68 3.98 8.05
N ARG A 160 25.68 4.28 8.88
CA ARG A 160 25.23 3.36 9.94
C ARG A 160 24.68 2.05 9.35
N MET A 161 23.90 2.13 8.28
CA MET A 161 23.37 0.95 7.61
C MET A 161 24.49 0.07 7.05
N LYS A 162 25.57 0.64 6.48
CA LYS A 162 26.76 -0.13 6.08
C LYS A 162 27.33 -0.96 7.23
N GLN A 163 27.44 -0.34 8.40
CA GLN A 163 27.95 -1.02 9.61
C GLN A 163 27.01 -2.14 10.04
N ILE A 164 25.70 -1.86 10.13
CA ILE A 164 24.68 -2.83 10.54
C ILE A 164 24.62 -4.03 9.58
N LEU A 165 24.75 -3.79 8.28
CA LEU A 165 24.64 -4.84 7.25
C LEU A 165 25.92 -5.68 7.10
N SER A 166 27.05 -5.24 7.66
CA SER A 166 28.36 -5.90 7.47
C SER A 166 28.35 -7.38 7.85
N GLU A 167 27.86 -7.73 9.04
CA GLU A 167 27.76 -9.12 9.50
C GLU A 167 26.65 -9.91 8.76
N PRO A 168 25.41 -9.42 8.63
CA PRO A 168 24.37 -10.09 7.84
C PRO A 168 24.79 -10.40 6.39
N LEU A 169 25.53 -9.51 5.73
CA LEU A 169 26.04 -9.72 4.37
C LEU A 169 27.06 -10.86 4.32
N LYS A 170 28.02 -10.90 5.27
CA LYS A 170 28.98 -12.02 5.39
C LYS A 170 28.26 -13.35 5.61
N ALA A 171 27.22 -13.34 6.43
CA ALA A 171 26.41 -14.52 6.75
C ALA A 171 25.42 -14.92 5.63
N ARG A 172 25.36 -14.19 4.50
CA ARG A 172 24.37 -14.39 3.42
C ARG A 172 22.91 -14.34 3.94
N ALA A 173 22.69 -13.57 5.02
CA ALA A 173 21.42 -13.46 5.74
C ALA A 173 20.64 -12.17 5.37
N VAL A 174 20.91 -11.63 4.19
CA VAL A 174 20.27 -10.42 3.66
C VAL A 174 19.38 -10.79 2.49
N THR A 175 18.19 -10.20 2.46
CA THR A 175 17.24 -10.28 1.34
C THR A 175 16.90 -8.87 0.90
N ILE A 176 16.92 -8.62 -0.41
CA ILE A 176 16.44 -7.38 -1.00
C ILE A 176 15.13 -7.64 -1.76
N CYS A 177 14.25 -6.65 -1.70
CA CYS A 177 12.92 -6.69 -2.26
C CYS A 177 12.69 -5.45 -3.14
N PRO A 178 13.14 -5.45 -4.41
CA PRO A 178 12.88 -4.36 -5.32
C PRO A 178 11.39 -4.37 -5.75
N ASP A 179 10.75 -3.20 -5.72
CA ASP A 179 9.37 -3.01 -6.18
C ASP A 179 9.24 -1.79 -7.08
N PHE A 180 8.36 -1.90 -8.08
CA PHE A 180 8.00 -0.78 -8.93
C PHE A 180 6.57 -0.34 -8.64
N TRP A 181 6.39 0.97 -8.52
CA TRP A 181 5.08 1.58 -8.70
C TRP A 181 5.18 2.75 -9.68
N SER A 182 4.02 3.23 -10.09
CA SER A 182 3.92 4.36 -11.01
C SER A 182 2.90 5.32 -10.43
N ASP A 183 3.33 6.56 -10.26
CA ASP A 183 2.45 7.70 -10.04
C ASP A 183 1.87 8.05 -11.41
N CYS A 184 0.60 7.68 -11.63
CA CYS A 184 -0.09 7.95 -12.89
C CYS A 184 -0.44 9.44 -13.07
N TYR A 185 -0.52 10.20 -11.98
CA TYR A 185 -0.81 11.63 -12.06
C TYR A 185 0.42 12.42 -12.54
N LYS A 186 1.58 12.13 -11.95
CA LYS A 186 2.85 12.75 -12.36
C LYS A 186 3.50 12.05 -13.56
N ASN A 187 2.98 10.89 -13.95
CA ASN A 187 3.56 9.98 -14.94
C ASN A 187 5.03 9.61 -14.61
N ILE A 188 5.32 9.37 -13.34
CA ILE A 188 6.65 9.01 -12.84
C ILE A 188 6.61 7.56 -12.33
N SER A 189 7.57 6.75 -12.79
CA SER A 189 7.82 5.44 -12.19
C SER A 189 8.79 5.58 -11.03
N TYR A 190 8.60 4.79 -9.98
CA TYR A 190 9.50 4.75 -8.83
C TYR A 190 9.99 3.33 -8.60
N LEU A 191 11.29 3.20 -8.33
CA LEU A 191 11.92 1.99 -7.85
C LEU A 191 12.14 2.14 -6.34
N GLY A 192 11.45 1.31 -5.56
CA GLY A 192 11.73 1.13 -4.15
C GLY A 192 12.62 -0.09 -3.93
N LEU A 193 13.44 -0.02 -2.91
CA LEU A 193 14.22 -1.15 -2.44
C LEU A 193 14.03 -1.32 -0.94
N ASN A 194 13.34 -2.39 -0.56
CA ASN A 194 13.29 -2.84 0.83
C ASN A 194 14.42 -3.86 1.06
N ILE A 195 15.04 -3.82 2.23
CA ILE A 195 15.98 -4.82 2.71
C ILE A 195 15.39 -5.51 3.93
N THR A 196 15.57 -6.82 4.01
CA THR A 196 15.21 -7.63 5.16
C THR A 196 16.41 -8.46 5.58
N PHE A 197 16.75 -8.42 6.87
CA PHE A 197 17.88 -9.17 7.43
C PHE A 197 17.59 -9.55 8.88
N VAL A 198 18.42 -10.45 9.41
CA VAL A 198 18.36 -10.90 10.81
C VAL A 198 19.68 -10.54 11.46
N ASP A 199 19.63 -9.97 12.67
CA ASP A 199 20.83 -9.67 13.46
C ASP A 199 21.31 -10.87 14.27
N VAL A 200 22.37 -10.68 15.05
CA VAL A 200 22.98 -11.72 15.90
C VAL A 200 22.06 -12.20 17.03
N ASP A 201 21.04 -11.40 17.38
CA ASP A 201 20.04 -11.72 18.40
C ASP A 201 18.79 -12.37 17.79
N TYR A 202 18.87 -12.84 16.54
CA TYR A 202 17.77 -13.41 15.78
C TYR A 202 16.58 -12.47 15.58
N LYS A 203 16.81 -11.16 15.68
CA LYS A 203 15.78 -10.15 15.44
C LYS A 203 15.73 -9.81 13.96
N MET A 204 14.56 -9.95 13.38
CA MET A 204 14.31 -9.59 11.98
C MET A 204 14.09 -8.08 11.85
N PHE A 205 14.75 -7.47 10.87
CA PHE A 205 14.55 -6.09 10.47
C PHE A 205 14.06 -6.05 9.02
N SER A 206 13.10 -5.17 8.74
CA SER A 206 12.69 -4.81 7.39
C SER A 206 12.74 -3.29 7.28
N ILE A 207 13.53 -2.79 6.32
CA ILE A 207 13.86 -1.37 6.20
C ILE A 207 13.80 -0.99 4.72
N ASP A 208 13.17 0.13 4.41
CA ASP A 208 13.24 0.71 3.07
C ASP A 208 14.56 1.48 2.92
N LEU A 209 15.45 1.00 2.05
CA LEU A 209 16.74 1.66 1.80
C LEU A 209 16.57 2.92 0.98
N PHE A 210 15.73 2.86 -0.05
CA PHE A 210 15.40 4.03 -0.86
C PHE A 210 14.10 3.86 -1.63
N CYS A 211 13.57 5.00 -2.03
CA CYS A 211 12.55 5.17 -3.05
C CYS A 211 13.09 6.21 -4.04
N ARG A 212 13.30 5.83 -5.30
CA ARG A 212 13.88 6.74 -6.31
C ARG A 212 13.03 6.79 -7.56
N PRO A 213 12.87 7.97 -8.18
CA PRO A 213 12.26 8.05 -9.50
C PRO A 213 13.12 7.26 -10.50
N PHE A 214 12.45 6.48 -11.34
CA PHE A 214 13.06 5.66 -12.38
C PHE A 214 12.70 6.26 -13.73
N PHE A 215 13.71 6.81 -14.41
CA PHE A 215 13.55 7.43 -15.71
C PHE A 215 13.91 6.46 -16.84
N GLY A 216 13.21 6.56 -17.96
CA GLY A 216 13.46 5.75 -19.14
C GLY A 216 12.79 4.37 -19.14
N VAL A 217 13.26 3.49 -20.02
CA VAL A 217 12.65 2.17 -20.24
C VAL A 217 13.12 1.17 -19.20
N LYS A 218 12.18 0.43 -18.60
CA LYS A 218 12.42 -0.61 -17.58
C LYS A 218 12.91 -1.92 -18.20
N THR A 219 14.07 -1.91 -18.85
CA THR A 219 14.72 -3.13 -19.34
C THR A 219 15.41 -3.87 -18.20
N SER A 220 15.74 -5.16 -18.40
CA SER A 220 16.53 -5.92 -17.42
C SER A 220 17.86 -5.23 -17.09
N THR A 221 18.53 -4.70 -18.11
CA THR A 221 19.81 -4.01 -17.99
C THR A 221 19.71 -2.69 -17.24
N SER A 222 18.68 -1.86 -17.49
CA SER A 222 18.53 -0.58 -16.78
C SER A 222 18.15 -0.79 -15.33
N ILE A 223 17.35 -1.82 -15.02
CA ILE A 223 17.01 -2.21 -13.65
C ILE A 223 18.25 -2.61 -12.87
N LEU A 224 19.06 -3.54 -13.41
CA LEU A 224 20.28 -4.00 -12.74
C LEU A 224 21.27 -2.86 -12.52
N LYS A 225 21.47 -2.00 -13.54
CA LYS A 225 22.36 -0.85 -13.45
C LYS A 225 21.95 0.10 -12.32
N VAL A 226 20.70 0.59 -12.33
CA VAL A 226 20.19 1.52 -11.32
C VAL A 226 20.21 0.90 -9.92
N LEU A 227 19.90 -0.39 -9.82
CA LEU A 227 19.96 -1.10 -8.55
C LEU A 227 21.40 -1.13 -8.02
N GLN A 228 22.36 -1.60 -8.82
CA GLN A 228 23.78 -1.67 -8.45
C GLN A 228 24.37 -0.30 -8.10
N GLU A 229 24.05 0.75 -8.86
CA GLU A 229 24.50 2.12 -8.60
C GLU A 229 24.11 2.62 -7.20
N HIS A 230 22.96 2.19 -6.66
CA HIS A 230 22.45 2.69 -5.39
C HIS A 230 22.69 1.78 -4.20
N ILE A 231 22.78 0.45 -4.38
CA ILE A 231 23.00 -0.47 -3.25
C ILE A 231 24.42 -0.40 -2.67
N VAL A 232 25.39 0.05 -3.48
CA VAL A 232 26.78 0.31 -3.02
C VAL A 232 26.83 1.42 -1.95
N GLU A 233 25.86 2.35 -1.96
CA GLU A 233 25.69 3.35 -0.88
C GLU A 233 25.44 2.70 0.50
N PHE A 234 25.09 1.41 0.53
CA PHE A 234 24.81 0.61 1.73
C PHE A 234 25.81 -0.54 1.93
N GLY A 235 26.92 -0.56 1.19
CA GLY A 235 28.00 -1.56 1.35
C GLY A 235 27.67 -2.91 0.72
N ILE A 236 26.74 -2.93 -0.24
CA ILE A 236 26.38 -4.11 -1.02
C ILE A 236 27.04 -3.97 -2.39
N ASP A 237 28.27 -4.47 -2.50
CA ASP A 237 29.08 -4.31 -3.72
C ASP A 237 28.74 -5.35 -4.80
N ASP A 238 28.11 -6.46 -4.41
CA ASP A 238 27.71 -7.54 -5.32
C ASP A 238 26.32 -8.06 -4.94
N LEU A 239 25.44 -8.17 -5.95
CA LEU A 239 24.10 -8.75 -5.81
C LEU A 239 24.15 -10.23 -5.43
N ALA A 240 25.26 -10.94 -5.68
CA ALA A 240 25.42 -12.31 -5.23
C ALA A 240 25.42 -12.44 -3.70
N LEU A 241 25.72 -11.36 -2.95
CA LEU A 241 25.74 -11.35 -1.48
C LEU A 241 24.33 -11.37 -0.86
N VAL A 242 23.29 -11.12 -1.66
CA VAL A 242 21.93 -10.96 -1.17
C VAL A 242 20.98 -11.94 -1.85
N ASN A 243 19.95 -12.35 -1.12
CA ASN A 243 18.80 -13.03 -1.70
C ASN A 243 17.88 -11.99 -2.34
N ILE A 244 17.21 -12.34 -3.43
CA ILE A 244 16.30 -11.42 -4.13
C ILE A 244 14.88 -11.95 -4.05
N VAL A 245 13.96 -11.13 -3.57
CA VAL A 245 12.52 -11.38 -3.64
C VAL A 245 11.87 -10.31 -4.51
N SER A 246 11.28 -10.69 -5.64
CA SER A 246 10.61 -9.72 -6.53
C SER A 246 9.21 -10.16 -6.90
N ASP A 247 8.43 -9.27 -7.50
CA ASP A 247 7.24 -9.67 -8.23
C ASP A 247 7.59 -10.43 -9.53
N ARG A 248 6.57 -10.93 -10.25
CA ARG A 248 6.76 -11.65 -11.52
C ARG A 248 6.59 -10.76 -12.75
N GLY A 249 6.76 -9.44 -12.59
CA GLY A 249 6.82 -8.51 -13.71
C GLY A 249 7.89 -8.98 -14.70
N SER A 250 7.57 -8.95 -15.99
CA SER A 250 8.46 -9.43 -17.06
C SER A 250 9.86 -8.83 -16.97
N ASN A 251 9.94 -7.58 -16.52
CA ASN A 251 11.19 -6.84 -16.41
C ASN A 251 12.07 -7.37 -15.28
N PHE A 252 11.51 -7.67 -14.10
CA PHE A 252 12.26 -8.28 -12.99
C PHE A 252 12.61 -9.74 -13.26
N VAL A 253 11.70 -10.51 -13.86
CA VAL A 253 12.00 -11.89 -14.30
C VAL A 253 13.17 -11.92 -15.27
N ALA A 254 13.27 -10.93 -16.16
CA ALA A 254 14.40 -10.79 -17.07
C ALA A 254 15.66 -10.26 -16.37
N ALA A 255 15.53 -9.29 -15.45
CA ALA A 255 16.65 -8.69 -14.72
C ALA A 255 17.36 -9.70 -13.82
N PHE A 256 16.61 -10.47 -13.05
CA PHE A 256 17.16 -11.36 -12.02
C PHE A 256 17.24 -12.81 -12.46
N ARG A 257 17.14 -13.11 -13.77
CA ARG A 257 17.11 -14.49 -14.28
C ARG A 257 18.26 -15.34 -13.72
N ASP A 258 19.45 -14.77 -13.65
CA ASP A 258 20.68 -15.47 -13.27
C ASP A 258 20.91 -15.47 -11.75
N SER A 259 20.10 -14.72 -10.99
CA SER A 259 20.22 -14.57 -9.52
C SER A 259 19.28 -15.47 -8.72
N GLN A 260 18.58 -16.41 -9.38
CA GLN A 260 17.62 -17.35 -8.76
C GLN A 260 16.64 -16.69 -7.75
N PRO A 261 15.86 -15.67 -8.18
CA PRO A 261 15.01 -14.90 -7.30
C PRO A 261 13.84 -15.73 -6.78
N LEU A 262 13.46 -15.46 -5.53
CA LEU A 262 12.17 -15.88 -5.01
C LEU A 262 11.08 -14.92 -5.52
N PHE A 263 9.97 -15.48 -5.96
CA PHE A 263 8.87 -14.68 -6.47
C PHE A 263 7.77 -14.50 -5.45
N CYS A 264 7.37 -13.24 -5.25
CA CYS A 264 6.35 -12.81 -4.30
C CYS A 264 5.08 -13.67 -4.40
N PHE A 265 4.79 -14.41 -3.32
CA PHE A 265 3.64 -15.29 -3.25
C PHE A 265 2.31 -14.50 -3.37
N GLY A 266 2.21 -13.34 -2.72
CA GLY A 266 1.03 -12.47 -2.84
C GLY A 266 0.77 -12.03 -4.28
N HIS A 267 1.82 -11.67 -5.03
CA HIS A 267 1.69 -11.34 -6.45
C HIS A 267 1.29 -12.56 -7.29
N ARG A 268 1.81 -13.76 -6.98
CA ARG A 268 1.41 -15.01 -7.64
C ARG A 268 -0.06 -15.33 -7.41
N LEU A 269 -0.54 -15.25 -6.17
CA LEU A 269 -1.97 -15.39 -5.84
C LEU A 269 -2.80 -14.35 -6.60
N ASN A 270 -2.31 -13.12 -6.70
CA ASN A 270 -2.97 -12.09 -7.49
C ASN A 270 -3.13 -12.44 -8.95
N ASN A 271 -2.10 -13.03 -9.56
CA ASN A 271 -2.17 -13.46 -10.95
C ASN A 271 -3.08 -14.68 -11.14
N ILE A 272 -3.13 -15.61 -10.18
CA ILE A 272 -4.05 -16.76 -10.21
C ILE A 272 -5.49 -16.26 -10.21
N VAL A 273 -5.86 -15.42 -9.24
CA VAL A 273 -7.22 -14.88 -9.12
C VAL A 273 -7.59 -14.06 -10.36
N LYS A 274 -6.69 -13.17 -10.81
CA LYS A 274 -6.92 -12.39 -12.03
C LYS A 274 -7.15 -13.26 -13.26
N THR A 275 -6.33 -14.31 -13.42
CA THR A 275 -6.45 -15.21 -14.57
C THR A 275 -7.76 -15.99 -14.51
N ALA A 276 -8.16 -16.46 -13.32
CA ALA A 276 -9.41 -17.18 -13.12
C ALA A 276 -10.64 -16.32 -13.46
N PHE A 277 -10.69 -15.06 -13.02
CA PHE A 277 -11.86 -14.19 -13.28
C PHE A 277 -11.81 -13.47 -14.63
N PHE A 278 -10.63 -13.09 -15.12
CA PHE A 278 -10.49 -12.15 -16.25
C PHE A 278 -9.58 -12.65 -17.37
N GLY A 279 -8.84 -13.74 -17.19
CA GLY A 279 -7.88 -14.26 -18.18
C GLY A 279 -8.51 -14.62 -19.53
N ASN A 280 -9.81 -14.88 -19.54
CA ASN A 280 -10.56 -15.31 -20.72
C ASN A 280 -11.23 -14.16 -21.50
N ILE A 281 -11.22 -12.93 -20.99
CA ILE A 281 -11.96 -11.78 -21.56
C ILE A 281 -11.17 -11.05 -22.67
N ASN A 282 -9.83 -11.18 -22.68
CA ASN A 282 -8.95 -10.39 -23.57
C ASN A 282 -8.78 -10.94 -24.99
N ASN A 283 -9.51 -11.99 -25.38
CA ASN A 283 -9.44 -12.54 -26.75
C ASN A 283 -10.56 -12.00 -27.64
N LYS A 284 -10.52 -10.70 -27.99
CA LYS A 284 -11.21 -10.24 -29.20
C LYS A 284 -10.41 -10.71 -30.41
N LYS A 285 -10.88 -11.76 -31.11
CA LYS A 285 -10.41 -12.11 -32.45
C LYS A 285 -10.55 -10.87 -33.35
N LYS A 286 -9.45 -10.41 -33.97
CA LYS A 286 -9.54 -9.55 -35.16
C LYS A 286 -10.29 -10.36 -36.24
N PRO A 287 -11.36 -9.83 -36.86
CA PRO A 287 -11.96 -10.49 -37.99
C PRO A 287 -10.95 -10.52 -39.14
N THR A 288 -10.55 -11.72 -39.55
CA THR A 288 -9.80 -11.95 -40.77
C THR A 288 -10.77 -11.88 -41.94
N SER A 289 -10.89 -10.71 -42.57
CA SER A 289 -11.45 -10.61 -43.93
C SER A 289 -10.30 -10.73 -44.93
N ASN A 290 -10.03 -11.96 -45.38
CA ASN A 290 -9.37 -12.17 -46.65
C ASN A 290 -10.45 -12.11 -47.73
N ALA A 291 -10.61 -10.94 -48.36
CA ALA A 291 -11.26 -10.80 -49.65
C ALA A 291 -10.32 -9.97 -50.54
N PRO A 292 -9.98 -10.43 -51.76
CA PRO A 292 -9.08 -9.71 -52.63
C PRO A 292 -9.85 -8.59 -53.33
N THR A 293 -9.55 -7.33 -53.00
CA THR A 293 -10.03 -6.20 -53.80
C THR A 293 -8.87 -5.56 -54.53
N THR A 294 -9.01 -5.63 -55.84
CA THR A 294 -8.25 -5.06 -56.93
C THR A 294 -7.76 -3.62 -56.70
N VAL A 295 -6.54 -3.41 -57.16
CA VAL A 295 -5.85 -2.14 -57.32
C VAL A 295 -6.73 -1.12 -58.04
N ASN A 296 -6.86 0.08 -57.48
CA ASN A 296 -6.97 1.27 -58.31
C ASN A 296 -6.10 2.39 -57.75
N ARG A 297 -5.09 2.74 -58.54
CA ARG A 297 -4.23 3.91 -58.38
C ARG A 297 -5.08 5.14 -58.63
N ASN A 298 -4.94 6.17 -57.80
CA ASN A 298 -4.94 7.55 -58.28
C ASN A 298 -4.03 8.40 -57.40
N VAL A 299 -3.24 9.19 -58.13
CA VAL A 299 -2.12 10.05 -57.73
C VAL A 299 -2.63 11.42 -57.28
N ALA A 300 -1.75 12.18 -56.60
CA ALA A 300 -1.71 13.65 -56.43
C ALA A 300 -2.09 14.15 -55.02
N ILE A 301 -1.41 15.11 -54.37
CA ILE A 301 -0.24 15.93 -54.66
C ILE A 301 0.36 16.37 -53.30
N VAL A 302 1.68 16.54 -53.28
CA VAL A 302 2.49 17.12 -52.21
C VAL A 302 2.27 18.63 -52.14
N SER A 303 2.12 19.19 -50.93
CA SER A 303 2.55 20.57 -50.65
C SER A 303 3.18 20.64 -49.26
N THR A 304 4.48 20.86 -49.27
CA THR A 304 5.36 21.08 -48.13
C THR A 304 5.44 22.58 -47.88
N THR A 305 5.32 23.04 -46.63
CA THR A 305 5.85 24.35 -46.23
C THR A 305 6.61 24.18 -44.93
N ILE A 306 7.88 24.61 -44.94
CA ILE A 306 8.88 24.47 -43.88
C ILE A 306 9.31 25.87 -43.42
N LYS A 307 9.63 25.95 -42.10
CA LYS A 307 10.54 26.86 -41.36
C LYS A 307 10.01 28.22 -40.84
N PRO A 308 10.66 28.83 -39.81
CA PRO A 308 11.89 28.43 -39.10
C PRO A 308 11.86 28.45 -37.54
N ASN A 309 12.97 27.95 -36.96
CA ASN A 309 13.39 28.02 -35.55
C ASN A 309 13.68 29.45 -35.08
N ASP A 310 13.66 29.67 -33.77
CA ASP A 310 14.65 30.49 -33.06
C ASP A 310 14.81 30.04 -31.59
N ASP A 311 16.04 30.14 -31.09
CA ASP A 311 16.54 29.69 -29.79
C ASP A 311 16.51 30.82 -28.71
N ASN A 312 16.51 30.37 -27.45
CA ASN A 312 17.11 30.95 -26.23
C ASN A 312 16.33 31.89 -25.27
N ILE A 313 16.61 31.61 -23.97
CA ILE A 313 16.72 32.46 -22.75
C ILE A 313 15.62 32.36 -21.66
N LEU A 314 16.09 31.83 -20.52
CA LEU A 314 15.76 32.03 -19.09
C LEU A 314 14.65 33.02 -18.70
N HIS A 315 13.74 32.60 -17.81
CA HIS A 315 13.49 33.24 -16.50
C HIS A 315 12.56 32.40 -15.60
N ALA A 316 12.89 32.43 -14.31
CA ALA A 316 12.09 31.92 -13.20
C ALA A 316 10.73 32.61 -13.09
N ASN A 317 9.71 31.90 -12.58
CA ASN A 317 8.67 32.50 -11.74
C ASN A 317 7.95 31.43 -10.90
N ASP A 318 7.86 31.74 -9.61
CA ASP A 318 6.92 31.20 -8.64
C ASP A 318 5.48 31.29 -9.15
N VAL A 319 4.70 30.21 -9.05
CA VAL A 319 3.24 30.28 -9.04
C VAL A 319 2.67 29.29 -8.03
N SER A 320 1.99 29.88 -7.05
CA SER A 320 1.01 29.35 -6.11
C SER A 320 0.29 28.07 -6.52
N THR A 321 0.39 27.06 -5.66
CA THR A 321 -0.43 25.84 -5.68
C THR A 321 -1.85 26.11 -5.22
N SER A 322 -2.80 26.08 -6.16
CA SER A 322 -4.20 25.79 -5.89
C SER A 322 -4.44 24.29 -6.15
N GLU A 323 -4.64 23.53 -5.09
CA GLU A 323 -5.07 22.13 -5.17
C GLU A 323 -6.54 22.08 -5.59
N GLN A 324 -6.78 21.91 -6.89
CA GLN A 324 -8.04 21.39 -7.40
C GLN A 324 -7.84 19.94 -7.83
N SER A 325 -8.47 19.04 -7.08
CA SER A 325 -8.60 17.63 -7.41
C SER A 325 -9.70 17.44 -8.46
N SER A 326 -9.32 17.22 -9.71
CA SER A 326 -10.17 16.71 -10.80
C SER A 326 -9.29 15.88 -11.75
N GLU A 327 -9.55 14.57 -11.89
CA GLU A 327 -10.21 13.93 -13.06
C GLU A 327 -9.23 13.86 -14.27
N ASP A 328 -8.85 12.68 -14.80
CA ASP A 328 -9.63 11.80 -15.68
C ASP A 328 -8.81 10.53 -16.02
N ASP A 329 -9.40 9.32 -15.94
CA ASP A 329 -9.86 8.46 -17.06
C ASP A 329 -8.73 7.81 -17.90
N ASP A 330 -8.32 6.60 -17.52
CA ASP A 330 -7.79 5.62 -18.48
C ASP A 330 -8.97 4.88 -19.14
N ASP A 331 -9.55 5.52 -20.15
CA ASP A 331 -10.20 4.80 -21.23
C ASP A 331 -9.12 4.12 -22.09
N TYR A 332 -9.28 2.82 -22.32
CA TYR A 332 -8.47 2.09 -23.28
C TYR A 332 -8.74 2.64 -24.69
N VAL A 333 -7.90 3.56 -25.17
CA VAL A 333 -7.74 3.89 -26.58
C VAL A 333 -6.39 3.38 -27.08
N LEU A 334 -6.43 2.70 -28.23
CA LEU A 334 -5.32 2.00 -28.90
C LEU A 334 -4.07 2.87 -29.10
N PRO A 335 -2.84 2.32 -28.99
CA PRO A 335 -1.64 3.07 -29.37
C PRO A 335 -1.56 3.27 -30.89
N SER A 336 -1.48 4.53 -31.31
CA SER A 336 -0.98 4.95 -32.62
C SER A 336 0.52 4.61 -32.72
N ILE A 337 0.91 3.94 -33.81
CA ILE A 337 2.26 3.45 -34.09
C ILE A 337 3.16 4.62 -34.56
N PRO A 338 4.38 4.83 -34.01
CA PRO A 338 5.45 5.47 -34.75
C PRO A 338 6.11 4.42 -35.68
N VAL A 339 6.15 4.76 -36.97
CA VAL A 339 6.76 3.98 -38.05
C VAL A 339 8.20 3.62 -37.70
N LYS A 340 8.49 2.35 -37.41
CA LYS A 340 9.83 1.78 -37.49
C LYS A 340 9.97 0.96 -38.77
N GLN A 341 10.82 1.44 -39.66
CA GLN A 341 11.29 0.71 -40.84
C GLN A 341 11.91 -0.62 -40.40
N LYS A 342 11.46 -1.72 -41.01
CA LYS A 342 12.03 -3.05 -40.83
C LYS A 342 13.37 -3.14 -41.58
N SER A 343 14.48 -3.29 -40.86
CA SER A 343 15.66 -3.96 -41.40
C SER A 343 15.55 -5.46 -41.10
N ARG A 344 15.53 -6.27 -42.17
CA ARG A 344 15.60 -7.73 -42.11
C ARG A 344 17.06 -8.13 -41.85
N ALA A 345 17.32 -8.95 -40.84
CA ALA A 345 18.48 -9.82 -40.81
C ALA A 345 18.01 -11.26 -40.61
N ILE A 346 18.34 -12.08 -41.59
CA ILE A 346 18.14 -13.53 -41.68
C ILE A 346 19.30 -14.19 -40.95
N HIS A 347 19.05 -15.18 -40.10
CA HIS A 347 19.86 -16.36 -39.69
C HIS A 347 18.99 -17.06 -38.62
N GLY A 348 18.65 -18.34 -38.59
CA GLY A 348 19.20 -19.59 -39.13
C GLY A 348 19.02 -20.61 -38.00
N ASN A 349 18.17 -21.63 -38.20
CA ASN A 349 17.88 -22.88 -37.44
C ASN A 349 18.78 -23.25 -36.23
N SER A 350 18.39 -24.01 -35.19
CA SER A 350 17.26 -24.88 -34.81
C SER A 350 17.65 -25.44 -33.42
N SER A 351 16.71 -25.71 -32.50
CA SER A 351 16.64 -26.97 -31.73
C SER A 351 15.59 -26.91 -30.60
N TYR A 352 14.58 -27.78 -30.73
CA TYR A 352 13.78 -28.46 -29.70
C TYR A 352 13.38 -27.74 -28.39
N ASN A 353 12.08 -27.46 -28.26
CA ASN A 353 11.36 -27.74 -27.02
C ASN A 353 9.88 -28.04 -27.30
N ASN A 354 9.53 -29.33 -27.17
CA ASN A 354 8.17 -29.87 -27.22
C ASN A 354 7.45 -29.53 -25.90
N HIS A 355 7.06 -28.28 -25.71
CA HIS A 355 5.99 -27.97 -24.75
C HIS A 355 4.66 -28.06 -25.49
N LYS A 356 3.92 -29.13 -25.22
CA LYS A 356 2.51 -29.32 -25.56
C LYS A 356 1.79 -27.99 -25.24
N LEU A 357 1.46 -27.19 -26.25
CA LEU A 357 0.75 -25.94 -26.09
C LEU A 357 -0.59 -26.27 -25.45
N VAL A 358 -0.70 -26.06 -24.14
CA VAL A 358 -1.97 -26.09 -23.42
C VAL A 358 -2.85 -25.04 -24.11
N ARG A 359 -3.88 -25.50 -24.84
CA ARG A 359 -4.86 -24.63 -25.49
C ARG A 359 -5.43 -23.69 -24.43
N LYS A 360 -5.14 -22.39 -24.53
CA LYS A 360 -5.73 -21.38 -23.63
C LYS A 360 -7.23 -21.32 -23.92
N MET A 361 -8.04 -21.47 -22.87
CA MET A 361 -9.50 -21.42 -22.93
C MET A 361 -9.98 -20.06 -23.46
N SER A 362 -10.97 -20.09 -24.34
CA SER A 362 -11.73 -18.94 -24.85
C SER A 362 -12.88 -18.58 -23.90
N ILE A 363 -13.44 -17.36 -24.00
CA ILE A 363 -14.65 -16.97 -23.26
C ILE A 363 -15.84 -17.90 -23.53
N HIS A 364 -15.88 -18.48 -24.73
CA HIS A 364 -16.89 -19.47 -25.15
C HIS A 364 -16.66 -20.86 -24.54
N ASP A 365 -15.49 -21.10 -23.94
CA ASP A 365 -15.19 -22.34 -23.22
C ASP A 365 -15.56 -22.21 -21.72
N ILE A 366 -16.15 -21.08 -21.29
CA ILE A 366 -16.56 -20.82 -19.91
C ILE A 366 -18.04 -21.22 -19.73
N PRO A 367 -18.41 -21.93 -18.66
CA PRO A 367 -19.81 -22.19 -18.31
C PRO A 367 -20.64 -20.90 -18.21
N LEU A 368 -21.94 -20.99 -18.51
CA LEU A 368 -22.87 -19.85 -18.51
C LEU A 368 -22.94 -19.19 -17.12
N GLU A 369 -22.80 -19.97 -16.06
CA GLU A 369 -22.81 -19.57 -14.67
C GLU A 369 -21.63 -18.63 -14.34
N ALA A 370 -20.47 -18.86 -14.95
CA ALA A 370 -19.29 -18.01 -14.78
C ALA A 370 -19.38 -16.70 -15.58
N HIS A 371 -20.27 -16.59 -16.58
CA HIS A 371 -20.57 -15.31 -17.23
C HIS A 371 -21.27 -14.35 -16.26
N ASN A 372 -22.21 -14.84 -15.44
CA ASN A 372 -22.93 -14.02 -14.46
C ASN A 372 -21.98 -13.41 -13.42
N VAL A 373 -20.97 -14.16 -12.99
CA VAL A 373 -19.91 -13.69 -12.09
C VAL A 373 -19.12 -12.53 -12.72
N ILE A 374 -18.69 -12.68 -13.97
CA ILE A 374 -17.93 -11.63 -14.68
C ILE A 374 -18.79 -10.38 -14.89
N ILE A 375 -20.06 -10.55 -15.26
CA ILE A 375 -21.02 -9.45 -15.42
C ILE A 375 -21.21 -8.72 -14.10
N ALA A 376 -21.44 -9.43 -12.99
CA ALA A 376 -21.61 -8.83 -11.66
C ALA A 376 -20.37 -8.01 -11.26
N LEU A 377 -19.16 -8.55 -11.46
CA LEU A 377 -17.91 -7.83 -11.18
C LEU A 377 -17.76 -6.57 -12.04
N SER A 378 -18.08 -6.66 -13.34
CA SER A 378 -18.04 -5.53 -14.26
C SER A 378 -19.03 -4.43 -13.88
N GLN A 379 -20.25 -4.80 -13.48
CA GLN A 379 -21.28 -3.85 -13.03
C GLN A 379 -20.91 -3.20 -11.70
N CYS A 380 -20.37 -3.94 -10.74
CA CYS A 380 -19.86 -3.40 -9.48
C CYS A 380 -18.81 -2.30 -9.74
N LYS A 381 -17.90 -2.50 -10.70
CA LYS A 381 -16.93 -1.48 -11.10
C LYS A 381 -17.59 -0.23 -11.68
N LYS A 382 -18.63 -0.40 -12.50
CA LYS A 382 -19.39 0.73 -13.08
C LYS A 382 -20.14 1.53 -12.01
N ILE A 383 -20.75 0.86 -11.04
CA ILE A 383 -21.41 1.51 -9.89
C ILE A 383 -20.40 2.38 -9.13
N VAL A 384 -19.25 1.81 -8.79
CA VAL A 384 -18.20 2.52 -8.05
C VAL A 384 -17.69 3.73 -8.84
N LYS A 385 -17.47 3.57 -10.16
CA LYS A 385 -17.07 4.68 -11.04
C LYS A 385 -18.10 5.81 -11.02
N TYR A 386 -19.39 5.47 -11.13
CA TYR A 386 -20.47 6.45 -11.11
C TYR A 386 -20.60 7.16 -9.76
N ILE A 387 -20.63 6.41 -8.65
CA ILE A 387 -20.72 6.98 -7.29
C ILE A 387 -19.61 7.99 -7.04
N LYS A 388 -18.38 7.67 -7.48
CA LYS A 388 -17.24 8.57 -7.35
C LYS A 388 -17.39 9.83 -8.20
N LYS A 389 -17.63 9.68 -9.51
CA LYS A 389 -17.77 10.81 -10.44
C LYS A 389 -18.90 11.76 -10.04
N SER A 390 -19.96 11.24 -9.46
CA SER A 390 -21.11 12.01 -9.02
C SER A 390 -21.01 12.48 -7.56
N GLY A 391 -19.92 12.20 -6.83
CA GLY A 391 -19.75 12.59 -5.44
C GLY A 391 -20.75 11.97 -4.46
N LEU A 392 -21.39 10.85 -4.83
CA LEU A 392 -22.54 10.27 -4.10
C LEU A 392 -22.16 9.55 -2.80
N ASN A 393 -20.88 9.36 -2.49
CA ASN A 393 -20.47 8.73 -1.24
C ASN A 393 -21.01 9.48 0.00
N LYS A 394 -21.03 10.83 -0.03
CA LYS A 394 -21.62 11.63 1.05
C LYS A 394 -23.13 11.41 1.19
N GLU A 395 -23.84 11.29 0.06
CA GLU A 395 -25.30 11.05 0.04
C GLU A 395 -25.63 9.64 0.57
N ILE A 396 -24.80 8.66 0.23
CA ILE A 396 -24.89 7.28 0.75
C ILE A 396 -24.66 7.26 2.27
N GLU A 397 -23.62 7.94 2.76
CA GLU A 397 -23.29 8.05 4.18
C GLU A 397 -24.39 8.74 4.98
N ASN A 398 -24.90 9.87 4.49
CA ASN A 398 -26.02 10.59 5.10
C ASN A 398 -27.31 9.76 5.14
N SER A 399 -27.46 8.81 4.23
CA SER A 399 -28.61 7.88 4.18
C SER A 399 -28.41 6.63 5.06
N GLY A 400 -27.37 6.60 5.89
CA GLY A 400 -27.06 5.48 6.81
C GLY A 400 -26.23 4.36 6.18
N GLY A 401 -25.66 4.58 4.99
CA GLY A 401 -24.77 3.62 4.32
C GLY A 401 -23.31 3.79 4.72
N GLY A 402 -22.48 2.78 4.45
CA GLY A 402 -21.04 2.91 4.51
C GLY A 402 -20.45 3.49 3.22
N THR A 403 -19.26 4.10 3.33
CA THR A 403 -18.47 4.57 2.19
C THR A 403 -18.23 3.45 1.18
N VAL A 404 -18.49 3.71 -0.09
CA VAL A 404 -18.15 2.78 -1.18
C VAL A 404 -16.70 3.02 -1.59
N HIS A 405 -15.86 2.00 -1.40
CA HIS A 405 -14.43 2.09 -1.67
C HIS A 405 -14.12 1.71 -3.12
N GLN A 406 -13.29 2.52 -3.79
CA GLN A 406 -12.75 2.16 -5.09
C GLN A 406 -11.51 1.29 -4.94
N SER A 407 -11.53 0.12 -5.58
CA SER A 407 -10.34 -0.67 -5.80
C SER A 407 -9.51 -0.07 -6.93
N ILE A 408 -8.20 0.08 -6.73
CA ILE A 408 -7.27 0.14 -7.86
C ILE A 408 -7.34 -1.23 -8.53
N ALA A 409 -7.67 -1.27 -9.83
CA ALA A 409 -8.04 -2.47 -10.60
C ALA A 409 -6.96 -3.59 -10.63
N ILE A 410 -5.80 -3.36 -10.03
CA ILE A 410 -4.60 -4.18 -10.14
C ILE A 410 -4.49 -5.22 -9.00
N ARG A 411 -5.22 -5.10 -7.88
CA ARG A 411 -5.12 -6.05 -6.74
C ARG A 411 -6.50 -6.57 -6.31
N TRP A 412 -6.73 -7.89 -6.37
CA TRP A 412 -8.04 -8.46 -6.02
C TRP A 412 -8.41 -8.28 -4.54
N VAL A 413 -7.44 -8.08 -3.64
CA VAL A 413 -7.71 -7.74 -2.24
C VAL A 413 -8.59 -6.49 -2.18
N SER A 414 -8.21 -5.47 -2.95
CA SER A 414 -9.01 -4.24 -3.10
C SER A 414 -10.36 -4.52 -3.76
N MET A 415 -10.43 -5.46 -4.70
CA MET A 415 -11.71 -5.87 -5.30
C MET A 415 -12.66 -6.47 -4.25
N ILE A 416 -12.19 -7.31 -3.33
CA ILE A 416 -13.02 -7.81 -2.22
C ILE A 416 -13.51 -6.65 -1.37
N GLU A 417 -12.64 -5.72 -0.99
CA GLU A 417 -13.02 -4.57 -0.15
C GLU A 417 -14.09 -3.71 -0.84
N THR A 418 -13.97 -3.52 -2.15
CA THR A 418 -15.01 -2.87 -2.96
C THR A 418 -16.32 -3.65 -2.93
N LEU A 419 -16.29 -4.97 -3.17
CA LEU A 419 -17.50 -5.81 -3.14
C LEU A 419 -18.15 -5.79 -1.75
N GLU A 420 -17.36 -5.89 -0.68
CA GLU A 420 -17.82 -5.77 0.71
C GLU A 420 -18.46 -4.40 0.97
N SER A 421 -17.89 -3.31 0.44
CA SER A 421 -18.44 -1.96 0.58
C SER A 421 -19.76 -1.76 -0.17
N ILE A 422 -19.88 -2.30 -1.38
CA ILE A 422 -21.11 -2.30 -2.16
C ILE A 422 -22.18 -3.10 -1.42
N LEU A 423 -21.83 -4.29 -0.92
CA LEU A 423 -22.78 -5.16 -0.24
C LEU A 423 -23.33 -4.52 1.05
N ARG A 424 -22.48 -3.86 1.84
CA ARG A 424 -22.90 -3.14 3.06
C ARG A 424 -23.94 -2.05 2.79
N SER A 425 -23.84 -1.39 1.64
CA SER A 425 -24.69 -0.26 1.26
C SER A 425 -25.66 -0.60 0.11
N PHE A 426 -25.87 -1.88 -0.21
CA PHE A 426 -26.49 -2.29 -1.48
C PHE A 426 -27.90 -1.70 -1.68
N GLU A 427 -28.76 -1.82 -0.67
CA GLU A 427 -30.13 -1.30 -0.71
C GLU A 427 -30.16 0.23 -0.82
N ILE A 428 -29.26 0.92 -0.12
CA ILE A 428 -29.15 2.38 -0.13
C ILE A 428 -28.66 2.85 -1.51
N ILE A 429 -27.62 2.21 -2.04
CA ILE A 429 -27.11 2.46 -3.39
C ILE A 429 -28.23 2.26 -4.41
N LYS A 430 -28.99 1.17 -4.33
CA LYS A 430 -30.10 0.89 -5.25
C LYS A 430 -31.16 2.00 -5.22
N ARG A 431 -31.57 2.44 -4.02
CA ARG A 431 -32.52 3.56 -3.86
C ARG A 431 -31.99 4.85 -4.47
N ILE A 432 -30.75 5.24 -4.14
CA ILE A 432 -30.14 6.47 -4.67
C ILE A 432 -30.01 6.40 -6.20
N LEU A 433 -29.59 5.27 -6.76
CA LEU A 433 -29.47 5.12 -8.21
C LEU A 433 -30.83 5.16 -8.92
N VAL A 434 -31.92 4.70 -8.29
CA VAL A 434 -33.27 4.89 -8.81
C VAL A 434 -33.64 6.38 -8.83
N ILE A 435 -33.39 7.10 -7.74
CA ILE A 435 -33.65 8.55 -7.64
C ILE A 435 -32.87 9.32 -8.71
N LYS A 436 -31.61 8.96 -8.95
CA LYS A 436 -30.74 9.56 -9.98
C LYS A 436 -31.02 9.06 -11.40
N ARG A 437 -32.06 8.24 -11.63
CA ARG A 437 -32.41 7.64 -12.93
C ARG A 437 -31.30 6.78 -13.56
N GLN A 438 -30.48 6.13 -12.72
CA GLN A 438 -29.38 5.24 -13.10
C GLN A 438 -29.59 3.78 -12.62
N GLN A 439 -30.84 3.36 -12.40
CA GLN A 439 -31.22 2.01 -11.97
C GLN A 439 -30.68 0.90 -12.89
N LYS A 440 -30.39 1.20 -14.16
CA LYS A 440 -29.73 0.27 -15.10
C LYS A 440 -28.40 -0.29 -14.59
N LEU A 441 -27.72 0.42 -13.69
CA LEU A 441 -26.44 -0.02 -13.10
C LEU A 441 -26.61 -1.18 -12.10
N THR A 442 -27.79 -1.34 -11.51
CA THR A 442 -28.09 -2.39 -10.51
C THR A 442 -28.95 -3.52 -11.05
N ASN A 443 -29.63 -3.34 -12.19
CA ASN A 443 -30.58 -4.33 -12.76
C ASN A 443 -29.98 -5.72 -13.00
N ASN A 444 -28.68 -5.82 -13.29
CA ASN A 444 -28.00 -7.08 -13.61
C ASN A 444 -27.08 -7.56 -12.48
N ILE A 445 -27.30 -7.09 -11.25
CA ILE A 445 -26.51 -7.50 -10.10
C ILE A 445 -27.37 -8.35 -9.19
N ASP A 446 -27.03 -9.64 -9.13
CA ASP A 446 -27.54 -10.52 -8.08
C ASP A 446 -26.65 -10.36 -6.83
N GLU A 447 -27.25 -9.88 -5.73
CA GLU A 447 -26.61 -9.74 -4.44
C GLU A 447 -26.06 -11.08 -3.92
N LYS A 448 -26.74 -12.20 -4.24
CA LYS A 448 -26.28 -13.55 -3.88
C LYS A 448 -24.96 -13.90 -4.56
N ILE A 449 -24.77 -13.50 -5.82
CA ILE A 449 -23.51 -13.68 -6.55
C ILE A 449 -22.40 -12.88 -5.88
N ILE A 450 -22.64 -11.62 -5.48
CA ILE A 450 -21.66 -10.81 -4.75
C ILE A 450 -21.26 -11.50 -3.43
N LYS A 451 -22.24 -11.98 -2.65
CA LYS A 451 -21.99 -12.72 -1.40
C LYS A 451 -21.14 -13.96 -1.63
N GLN A 452 -21.42 -14.74 -2.67
CA GLN A 452 -20.67 -15.94 -3.03
C GLN A 452 -19.23 -15.61 -3.46
N ILE A 453 -19.02 -14.56 -4.27
CA ILE A 453 -17.68 -14.12 -4.67
C ILE A 453 -16.87 -13.68 -3.44
N ILE A 454 -17.47 -12.90 -2.55
CA ILE A 454 -16.82 -12.49 -1.30
C ILE A 454 -16.44 -13.72 -0.47
N LEU A 455 -17.35 -14.68 -0.32
CA LEU A 455 -17.08 -15.92 0.42
C LEU A 455 -15.92 -16.71 -0.20
N LEU A 456 -15.91 -16.88 -1.51
CA LEU A 456 -14.85 -17.56 -2.26
C LEU A 456 -13.48 -16.88 -2.07
N LEU A 457 -13.46 -15.55 -2.04
CA LEU A 457 -12.24 -14.76 -2.00
C LEU A 457 -11.70 -14.49 -0.57
N LYS A 458 -12.51 -14.70 0.47
CA LYS A 458 -12.13 -14.52 1.88
C LYS A 458 -10.89 -15.34 2.29
N PRO A 459 -10.76 -16.63 1.97
CA PRO A 459 -9.57 -17.42 2.30
C PRO A 459 -8.30 -16.84 1.70
N PHE A 460 -8.36 -16.37 0.44
CA PHE A 460 -7.24 -15.70 -0.19
C PHE A 460 -6.85 -14.43 0.57
N LYS A 461 -7.83 -13.59 0.94
CA LYS A 461 -7.60 -12.34 1.71
C LYS A 461 -6.88 -12.61 3.02
N HIS A 462 -7.31 -13.66 3.72
CA HIS A 462 -6.69 -14.10 4.96
C HIS A 462 -5.23 -14.52 4.76
N VAL A 463 -4.96 -15.37 3.77
CA VAL A 463 -3.60 -15.84 3.43
C VAL A 463 -2.67 -14.68 3.06
N ILE A 464 -3.13 -13.72 2.24
CA ILE A 464 -2.30 -12.57 1.88
C ILE A 464 -1.95 -11.74 3.13
N LYS A 465 -2.93 -11.47 3.99
CA LYS A 465 -2.71 -10.70 5.22
C LYS A 465 -1.71 -11.40 6.15
N LEU A 466 -1.71 -12.72 6.19
CA LEU A 466 -0.80 -13.53 6.99
C LEU A 466 0.64 -13.52 6.46
N ILE A 467 0.82 -13.59 5.13
CA ILE A 467 2.16 -13.67 4.51
C ILE A 467 2.82 -12.29 4.40
N GLN A 468 2.03 -11.23 4.27
CA GLN A 468 2.53 -9.85 4.12
C GLN A 468 2.83 -9.16 5.46
N THR A 469 2.95 -9.90 6.56
CA THR A 469 3.40 -9.34 7.84
C THR A 469 4.86 -8.91 7.73
N GLY A 470 5.13 -7.60 7.66
CA GLY A 470 6.50 -7.07 7.47
C GLY A 470 7.42 -7.16 8.69
N CYS A 471 6.88 -7.48 9.87
CA CYS A 471 7.64 -7.45 11.14
C CYS A 471 7.95 -8.83 11.73
N SER A 472 7.61 -9.92 11.03
CA SER A 472 7.90 -11.28 11.46
C SER A 472 8.21 -12.19 10.27
N PRO A 473 9.03 -13.25 10.45
CA PRO A 473 9.30 -14.20 9.38
C PRO A 473 8.00 -14.76 8.81
N SER A 474 7.85 -14.76 7.48
CA SER A 474 6.62 -15.20 6.81
C SER A 474 6.85 -16.25 5.72
N LEU A 475 8.10 -16.52 5.33
CA LEU A 475 8.42 -17.47 4.27
C LEU A 475 7.93 -18.89 4.61
N TYR A 476 8.10 -19.34 5.86
CA TYR A 476 7.62 -20.66 6.31
C TYR A 476 6.09 -20.78 6.26
N MET A 477 5.37 -19.65 6.38
CA MET A 477 3.91 -19.62 6.29
C MET A 477 3.39 -19.81 4.87
N VAL A 478 4.25 -19.66 3.83
CA VAL A 478 3.83 -19.82 2.43
C VAL A 478 3.31 -21.24 2.16
N LEU A 479 4.03 -22.26 2.60
CA LEU A 479 3.64 -23.66 2.40
C LEU A 479 2.34 -23.98 3.13
N LEU A 480 2.26 -23.62 4.41
CA LEU A 480 1.06 -23.82 5.23
C LEU A 480 -0.15 -23.12 4.62
N SER A 481 0.02 -21.86 4.23
CA SER A 481 -1.04 -21.06 3.62
C SER A 481 -1.51 -21.63 2.28
N PHE A 482 -0.59 -22.15 1.47
CA PHE A 482 -0.95 -22.80 0.22
C PHE A 482 -1.78 -24.07 0.48
N GLN A 483 -1.35 -24.92 1.40
CA GLN A 483 -2.07 -26.14 1.75
C GLN A 483 -3.46 -25.82 2.31
N THR A 484 -3.55 -24.92 3.28
CA THR A 484 -4.84 -24.47 3.84
C THR A 484 -5.77 -23.93 2.77
N LEU A 485 -5.24 -23.19 1.80
CA LEU A 485 -6.05 -22.67 0.69
C LEU A 485 -6.56 -23.80 -0.21
N VAL A 486 -5.73 -24.79 -0.53
CA VAL A 486 -6.14 -25.98 -1.32
C VAL A 486 -7.23 -26.77 -0.60
N ASP A 487 -7.08 -27.02 0.70
CA ASP A 487 -8.06 -27.76 1.51
C ASP A 487 -9.38 -26.98 1.60
N THR A 488 -9.30 -25.66 1.82
CA THR A 488 -10.49 -24.79 1.86
C THR A 488 -11.21 -24.79 0.51
N MET A 489 -10.51 -24.66 -0.61
CA MET A 489 -11.12 -24.70 -1.94
C MET A 489 -11.73 -26.08 -2.24
N SER A 490 -11.12 -27.16 -1.76
CA SER A 490 -11.65 -28.51 -1.91
C SER A 490 -12.94 -28.71 -1.10
N SER A 491 -13.01 -28.14 0.10
CA SER A 491 -14.24 -28.13 0.90
C SER A 491 -15.38 -27.37 0.21
N TYR A 492 -15.08 -26.26 -0.48
CA TYR A 492 -16.09 -25.52 -1.26
C TYR A 492 -16.60 -26.33 -2.44
N LYS A 493 -15.73 -27.12 -3.09
CA LYS A 493 -16.13 -28.03 -4.15
C LYS A 493 -17.04 -29.14 -3.62
N ALA A 494 -16.69 -29.75 -2.49
CA ALA A 494 -17.51 -30.78 -1.85
C ALA A 494 -18.88 -30.29 -1.34
N LEU A 495 -19.09 -28.98 -1.22
CA LEU A 495 -20.40 -28.39 -0.93
C LEU A 495 -21.26 -28.16 -2.19
N LEU A 496 -20.65 -28.26 -3.38
CA LEU A 496 -21.31 -28.12 -4.68
C LEU A 496 -21.66 -29.47 -5.32
N ASP A 497 -20.86 -30.50 -5.03
CA ASP A 497 -21.12 -31.90 -5.33
C ASP A 497 -22.13 -32.49 -4.32
#